data_AF-A0A919NHH0-F1
#
_entry.id   AF-A0A919NHH0-F1
#
_cell.length_a   1.000
_cell.length_b   1.000
_cell.length_c   1.000
_cell.angle_alpha   90.00
_cell.angle_beta   90.00
_cell.angle_gamma   90.00
#
_symmetry.space_group_name_H-M   'P 1'
#
loop_
_entity.id
_entity.type
_entity.pdbx_description
1 polymer ?
#
loop_
_entity_poly.entity_id
_entity_poly.type
_entity_poly.pdbx_seq_one_letter_code
_entity_poly.pdbx_strand_id
1 'polypeptide(L)'
;MVLLALLMEAPMHPYRMQQMIKERGQDQLVNVAQRNSVYQALDRLVRDGLARPGGSAREAGRPERTEYEITPDGETTMRRWLTDMLPTPAREFPEFPAALAFIAVLAPAQVRELLGRRLAEQDERLAAIHAQAPPGLPRLFLIEDEYRAAMLTAEIAWLRQVVADLDSGAFTWNREMIEQTARLFG
;
A
#
# COMPACT_ATOMS: atom_id res chain seq x y z
N MET A 1 -9.92 3.31 -8.17
CA MET A 1 -8.72 3.81 -8.86
C MET A 1 -8.03 2.73 -9.68
N VAL A 2 -7.42 1.69 -9.07
CA VAL A 2 -6.66 0.65 -9.79
C VAL A 2 -7.44 0.00 -10.95
N LEU A 3 -8.70 -0.37 -10.75
CA LEU A 3 -9.51 -0.95 -11.85
C LEU A 3 -9.76 0.03 -13.00
N LEU A 4 -9.96 1.32 -12.73
CA LEU A 4 -10.08 2.32 -13.80
C LEU A 4 -8.75 2.51 -14.53
N ALA A 5 -7.62 2.50 -13.82
CA ALA A 5 -6.31 2.57 -14.43
C ALA A 5 -6.06 1.39 -15.39
N LEU A 6 -6.43 0.17 -14.99
CA LEU A 6 -6.34 -1.01 -15.86
C LEU A 6 -7.26 -0.87 -17.08
N LEU A 7 -8.48 -0.38 -16.90
CA LEU A 7 -9.43 -0.16 -17.99
C LEU A 7 -9.04 0.97 -18.95
N MET A 8 -8.19 1.91 -18.51
CA MET A 8 -7.56 2.90 -19.40
C MET A 8 -6.51 2.27 -20.33
N GLU A 9 -5.91 1.14 -19.95
CA GLU A 9 -4.94 0.45 -20.81
C GLU A 9 -5.64 -0.32 -21.93
N ALA A 10 -6.72 -1.04 -21.61
CA ALA A 10 -7.55 -1.77 -22.55
C ALA A 10 -8.86 -2.24 -21.89
N PRO A 11 -9.90 -2.59 -22.68
CA PRO A 11 -11.02 -3.39 -22.18
C PRO A 11 -10.51 -4.71 -21.57
N MET A 12 -11.04 -5.07 -20.39
CA MET A 12 -10.55 -6.23 -19.65
C MET A 12 -11.66 -7.00 -18.96
N HIS A 13 -11.49 -8.33 -18.90
CA HIS A 13 -12.30 -9.18 -18.05
C HIS A 13 -11.84 -9.08 -16.57
N PRO A 14 -12.73 -9.15 -15.57
CA PRO A 14 -12.38 -9.02 -14.14
C PRO A 14 -11.30 -10.00 -13.67
N TYR A 15 -11.29 -11.22 -14.22
CA TYR A 15 -10.24 -12.20 -13.93
C TYR A 15 -8.85 -11.73 -14.37
N ARG A 16 -8.74 -11.09 -15.55
CA ARG A 16 -7.46 -10.55 -16.03
C ARG A 16 -7.02 -9.37 -15.18
N MET A 17 -7.95 -8.51 -14.77
CA MET A 17 -7.64 -7.43 -13.82
C MET A 17 -7.05 -7.98 -12.52
N GLN A 18 -7.66 -9.01 -11.95
CA GLN A 18 -7.15 -9.66 -10.73
C GLN A 18 -5.73 -10.23 -10.94
N GLN A 19 -5.49 -10.87 -12.08
CA GLN A 19 -4.18 -11.42 -12.41
C GLN A 19 -3.13 -10.31 -12.53
N MET A 20 -3.45 -9.20 -13.22
CA MET A 20 -2.54 -8.07 -13.40
C MET A 20 -2.21 -7.35 -12.10
N ILE A 21 -3.19 -7.18 -11.21
CA ILE A 21 -2.96 -6.58 -9.87
C ILE A 21 -1.89 -7.38 -9.11
N LYS A 22 -1.96 -8.71 -9.16
CA LYS A 22 -0.97 -9.59 -8.52
C LYS A 22 0.37 -9.60 -9.26
N GLU A 23 0.35 -9.73 -10.58
CA GLU A 23 1.57 -9.75 -11.42
C GLU A 23 2.40 -8.46 -11.25
N ARG A 24 1.73 -7.33 -11.00
CA ARG A 24 2.36 -6.01 -10.82
C ARG A 24 2.58 -5.61 -9.36
N GLY A 25 2.31 -6.49 -8.40
CA GLY A 25 2.48 -6.19 -6.96
C GLY A 25 1.56 -5.08 -6.43
N GLN A 26 0.51 -4.70 -7.18
CA GLN A 26 -0.43 -3.64 -6.80
C GLN A 26 -1.37 -4.08 -5.66
N ASP A 27 -1.37 -5.35 -5.30
CA ASP A 27 -1.99 -5.86 -4.07
C ASP A 27 -1.32 -5.32 -2.79
N GLN A 28 -0.10 -4.78 -2.90
CA GLN A 28 0.58 -4.04 -1.82
C GLN A 28 0.05 -2.61 -1.65
N LEU A 29 -0.60 -2.05 -2.66
CA LEU A 29 -1.11 -0.67 -2.67
C LEU A 29 -2.58 -0.58 -2.25
N VAL A 30 -3.36 -1.60 -2.60
CA VAL A 30 -4.79 -1.62 -2.38
C VAL A 30 -5.22 -2.99 -1.85
N ASN A 31 -6.14 -3.00 -0.90
CA ASN A 31 -6.74 -4.22 -0.37
C ASN A 31 -7.72 -4.83 -1.40
N VAL A 32 -7.16 -5.32 -2.51
CA VAL A 32 -7.90 -5.95 -3.64
C VAL A 32 -7.46 -7.41 -3.81
N ALA A 33 -6.73 -7.96 -2.84
CA ALA A 33 -6.18 -9.32 -2.88
C ALA A 33 -7.26 -10.42 -3.03
N GLN A 34 -8.50 -10.15 -2.60
CA GLN A 34 -9.61 -11.10 -2.64
C GLN A 34 -10.42 -11.00 -3.93
N ARG A 35 -10.75 -12.13 -4.56
CA ARG A 35 -11.55 -12.19 -5.81
C ARG A 35 -12.85 -11.40 -5.73
N ASN A 36 -13.55 -11.46 -4.59
CA ASN A 36 -14.82 -10.77 -4.40
C ASN A 36 -14.67 -9.24 -4.40
N SER A 37 -13.50 -8.72 -4.01
CA SER A 37 -13.26 -7.27 -3.97
C SER A 37 -13.19 -6.64 -5.36
N VAL A 38 -12.63 -7.36 -6.35
CA VAL A 38 -12.56 -6.88 -7.74
C VAL A 38 -13.95 -6.75 -8.34
N TYR A 39 -14.79 -7.79 -8.21
CA TYR A 39 -16.16 -7.75 -8.72
C TYR A 39 -16.99 -6.67 -8.03
N GLN A 40 -16.94 -6.58 -6.70
CA GLN A 40 -17.67 -5.53 -5.96
C GLN A 40 -17.21 -4.12 -6.32
N ALA A 41 -15.91 -3.91 -6.52
CA ALA A 41 -15.37 -2.62 -6.93
C ALA A 41 -15.81 -2.29 -8.37
N LEU A 42 -15.79 -3.27 -9.27
CA LEU A 42 -16.25 -3.10 -10.65
C LEU A 42 -17.75 -2.81 -10.72
N ASP A 43 -18.58 -3.51 -9.95
CA ASP A 43 -20.02 -3.26 -9.86
C ASP A 43 -20.33 -1.84 -9.39
N ARG A 44 -19.51 -1.29 -8.47
CA ARG A 44 -19.61 0.13 -8.08
C ARG A 44 -19.26 1.04 -9.25
N LEU A 45 -18.14 0.79 -9.93
CA LEU A 45 -17.74 1.60 -11.09
C LEU A 45 -18.79 1.60 -12.20
N VAL A 46 -19.45 0.46 -12.45
CA VAL A 46 -20.52 0.36 -13.44
C VAL A 46 -21.77 1.11 -12.99
N ARG A 47 -22.17 0.93 -11.73
CA ARG A 47 -23.31 1.65 -11.13
C ARG A 47 -23.11 3.17 -11.17
N ASP A 48 -21.88 3.61 -10.94
CA ASP A 48 -21.49 5.03 -10.92
C ASP A 48 -21.23 5.57 -12.35
N GLY A 49 -21.44 4.75 -13.40
CA GLY A 49 -21.26 5.15 -14.79
C GLY A 49 -19.80 5.33 -15.24
N LEU A 50 -18.84 4.91 -14.42
CA LEU A 50 -17.39 5.05 -14.67
C LEU A 50 -16.81 3.91 -15.52
N ALA A 51 -17.50 2.78 -15.57
CA ALA A 51 -17.18 1.65 -16.44
C ALA A 51 -18.47 1.09 -17.05
N ARG A 52 -18.38 0.35 -18.15
CA ARG A 52 -19.52 -0.34 -18.76
C ARG A 52 -19.12 -1.71 -19.31
N PRO A 53 -20.06 -2.66 -19.41
CA PRO A 53 -19.86 -3.86 -20.21
C PRO A 53 -19.45 -3.49 -21.64
N GLY A 54 -18.33 -4.03 -22.09
CA GLY A 54 -17.91 -3.96 -23.48
C GLY A 54 -18.85 -4.80 -24.36
N GLY A 55 -19.05 -4.36 -25.60
CA GLY A 55 -19.85 -5.11 -26.56
C GLY A 55 -19.19 -6.47 -26.85
N SER A 56 -19.78 -7.56 -26.36
CA SER A 56 -19.29 -8.90 -26.66
C SER A 56 -19.50 -9.21 -28.15
N ALA A 57 -18.44 -9.63 -28.85
CA ALA A 57 -18.59 -10.40 -30.07
C ALA A 57 -19.37 -11.68 -29.71
N ARG A 58 -20.64 -11.72 -30.11
CA ARG A 58 -21.53 -12.88 -29.90
C ARG A 58 -21.02 -14.07 -30.71
N GLU A 59 -20.18 -14.91 -30.12
CA GLU A 59 -20.10 -16.32 -30.51
C GLU A 59 -21.10 -17.10 -29.66
N ALA A 60 -22.13 -17.66 -30.30
CA ALA A 60 -23.15 -18.43 -29.64
C ALA A 60 -22.56 -19.71 -29.01
N GLY A 61 -22.78 -19.93 -27.70
CA GLY A 61 -22.57 -21.23 -27.05
C GLY A 61 -21.52 -21.32 -25.94
N ARG A 62 -20.93 -20.21 -25.47
CA ARG A 62 -20.04 -20.19 -24.28
C ARG A 62 -20.56 -19.24 -23.19
N PRO A 63 -20.30 -19.52 -21.89
CA PRO A 63 -20.68 -18.59 -20.82
C PRO A 63 -20.01 -17.23 -21.06
N GLU A 64 -20.81 -16.16 -21.01
CA GLU A 64 -20.40 -14.80 -21.33
C GLU A 64 -19.15 -14.39 -20.53
N ARG A 65 -18.03 -14.14 -21.23
CA ARG A 65 -16.88 -13.43 -20.68
C ARG A 65 -17.07 -11.95 -21.02
N THR A 66 -17.89 -11.27 -20.24
CA THR A 66 -18.11 -9.84 -20.42
C THR A 66 -16.83 -9.10 -20.05
N GLU A 67 -16.16 -8.54 -21.05
CA GLU A 67 -15.12 -7.54 -20.84
C GLU A 67 -15.78 -6.23 -20.41
N TYR A 68 -15.04 -5.43 -19.65
CA TYR A 68 -15.48 -4.10 -19.24
C TYR A 68 -14.58 -3.07 -19.90
N GLU A 69 -15.13 -1.91 -20.19
CA GLU A 69 -14.41 -0.76 -20.75
C GLU A 69 -14.68 0.48 -19.91
N ILE A 70 -13.72 1.40 -19.87
CA ILE A 70 -13.87 2.69 -19.21
C ILE A 70 -14.82 3.59 -19.99
N THR A 71 -15.56 4.47 -19.31
CA THR A 71 -16.39 5.51 -19.93
C THR A 71 -15.65 6.85 -19.96
N PRO A 72 -16.08 7.84 -20.77
CA PRO A 72 -15.54 9.20 -20.70
C PRO A 72 -15.60 9.82 -19.28
N ASP A 73 -16.65 9.52 -18.53
CA ASP A 73 -16.81 9.95 -17.13
C ASP A 73 -15.83 9.23 -16.20
N GLY A 74 -15.54 7.95 -16.48
CA GLY A 74 -14.51 7.16 -15.83
C GLY A 74 -13.11 7.75 -16.01
N GLU A 75 -12.75 8.12 -17.24
CA GLU A 75 -11.46 8.76 -17.52
C GLU A 75 -11.33 10.11 -16.81
N THR A 76 -12.37 10.94 -16.90
CA THR A 76 -12.41 12.25 -16.23
C THR A 76 -12.29 12.10 -14.71
N THR A 77 -12.97 11.12 -14.14
CA THR A 77 -12.92 10.82 -12.70
C THR A 77 -11.55 10.31 -12.27
N MET A 78 -10.92 9.43 -13.05
CA MET A 78 -9.58 8.94 -12.76
C MET A 78 -8.56 10.09 -12.75
N ARG A 79 -8.63 11.00 -13.73
CA ARG A 79 -7.78 12.19 -13.79
C ARG A 79 -8.00 13.09 -12.56
N ARG A 80 -9.26 13.36 -12.21
CA ARG A 80 -9.62 14.16 -11.03
C ARG A 80 -9.03 13.57 -9.75
N TRP A 81 -9.20 12.26 -9.54
CA TRP A 81 -8.62 11.59 -8.37
C TRP A 81 -7.10 11.80 -8.27
N LEU A 82 -6.37 11.63 -9.37
CA LEU A 82 -4.92 11.86 -9.38
C LEU A 82 -4.56 13.33 -9.10
N THR A 83 -5.27 14.29 -9.71
CA THR A 83 -5.01 15.72 -9.49
C THR A 83 -5.35 16.18 -8.09
N ASP A 84 -6.27 15.51 -7.40
CA ASP A 84 -6.65 15.83 -6.02
C ASP A 84 -5.69 15.18 -5.01
N MET A 85 -5.30 13.92 -5.24
CA MET A 85 -4.49 13.12 -4.32
C MET A 85 -3.00 13.52 -4.32
N LEU A 86 -2.41 13.78 -5.49
CA LEU A 86 -0.97 14.07 -5.58
C LEU A 86 -0.52 15.33 -4.81
N PRO A 87 -1.23 16.48 -4.84
CA PRO A 87 -0.81 17.67 -4.12
C PRO A 87 -1.22 17.66 -2.63
N THR A 88 -2.15 16.78 -2.23
CA THR A 88 -2.77 16.85 -0.90
C THR A 88 -2.29 15.67 -0.05
N PRO A 89 -1.48 15.92 1.00
CA PRO A 89 -1.15 14.87 1.96
C PRO A 89 -2.43 14.29 2.57
N ALA A 90 -2.62 12.99 2.40
CA ALA A 90 -3.74 12.30 3.01
C ALA A 90 -3.58 12.28 4.53
N ARG A 91 -4.70 12.39 5.26
CA ARG A 91 -4.69 12.11 6.69
C ARG A 91 -4.69 10.59 6.88
N GLU A 92 -3.50 10.04 7.00
CA GLU A 92 -3.28 8.61 7.22
C GLU A 92 -3.23 8.29 8.71
N PHE A 93 -3.57 7.05 9.07
CA PHE A 93 -3.47 6.54 10.43
C PHE A 93 -2.66 5.24 10.43
N PRO A 94 -1.33 5.30 10.18
CA PRO A 94 -0.53 4.10 10.06
C PRO A 94 -0.38 3.42 11.42
N GLU A 95 -0.50 2.08 11.44
CA GLU A 95 -0.51 1.30 12.69
C GLU A 95 0.81 1.38 13.47
N PHE A 96 1.95 1.47 12.78
CA PHE A 96 3.25 1.46 13.43
C PHE A 96 3.53 2.74 14.25
N PRO A 97 3.39 3.97 13.72
CA PRO A 97 3.41 5.19 14.53
C PRO A 97 2.39 5.18 15.69
N ALA A 98 1.20 4.61 15.48
CA ALA A 98 0.23 4.46 16.56
C ALA A 98 0.75 3.52 17.67
N ALA A 99 1.37 2.40 17.32
CA ALA A 99 2.01 1.51 18.29
C ALA A 99 3.19 2.20 19.02
N LEU A 100 4.00 2.99 18.30
CA LEU A 100 5.10 3.77 18.89
C LEU A 100 4.61 4.74 19.96
N ALA A 101 3.44 5.34 19.79
CA ALA A 101 2.85 6.24 20.79
C ALA A 101 2.55 5.56 22.14
N PHE A 102 2.50 4.22 22.18
CA PHE A 102 2.14 3.43 23.36
C PHE A 102 3.22 2.42 23.79
N ILE A 103 4.45 2.53 23.29
CA ILE A 103 5.56 1.58 23.59
C ILE A 103 5.87 1.46 25.09
N ALA A 104 5.59 2.52 25.87
CA ALA A 104 5.85 2.57 27.31
C ALA A 104 5.02 1.54 28.11
N VAL A 105 3.97 0.96 27.50
CA VAL A 105 3.21 -0.16 28.08
C VAL A 105 4.06 -1.45 28.15
N LEU A 106 5.09 -1.56 27.32
CA LEU A 106 6.02 -2.69 27.27
C LEU A 106 7.34 -2.34 27.95
N ALA A 107 8.08 -3.37 28.39
CA ALA A 107 9.44 -3.18 28.89
C ALA A 107 10.40 -2.81 27.73
N PRO A 108 11.45 -2.00 27.97
CA PRO A 108 12.41 -1.62 26.92
C PRO A 108 13.01 -2.82 26.19
N ALA A 109 13.36 -3.89 26.91
CA ALA A 109 13.91 -5.12 26.32
C ALA A 109 12.92 -5.81 25.36
N GLN A 110 11.62 -5.78 25.68
CA GLN A 110 10.58 -6.34 24.82
C GLN A 110 10.39 -5.48 23.56
N VAL A 111 10.40 -4.15 23.71
CA VAL A 111 10.32 -3.22 22.56
C VAL A 111 11.52 -3.43 21.64
N ARG A 112 12.73 -3.56 22.20
CA ARG A 112 13.95 -3.85 21.45
C ARG A 112 13.79 -5.09 20.59
N GLU A 113 13.30 -6.19 21.17
CA GLU A 113 13.12 -7.45 20.43
C GLU A 113 12.12 -7.28 19.28
N LEU A 114 10.97 -6.64 19.53
CA LEU A 114 9.93 -6.43 18.53
C LEU A 114 10.39 -5.51 17.39
N LEU A 115 11.08 -4.41 17.71
CA LEU A 115 11.65 -3.51 16.71
C LEU A 115 12.77 -4.17 15.92
N GLY A 116 13.58 -5.04 16.55
CA GLY A 116 14.60 -5.83 15.86
C GLY A 116 14.02 -6.79 14.82
N ARG A 117 12.90 -7.46 15.14
CA ARG A 117 12.18 -8.31 14.17
C ARG A 117 11.65 -7.49 13.01
N ARG A 118 11.01 -6.35 13.28
CA ARG A 118 10.51 -5.43 12.25
C ARG A 118 11.66 -4.96 11.35
N LEU A 119 12.80 -4.58 11.92
CA LEU A 119 13.97 -4.14 11.16
C LEU A 119 14.41 -5.21 10.15
N ALA A 120 14.53 -6.47 10.57
CA ALA A 120 14.89 -7.57 9.68
C ALA A 120 13.87 -7.75 8.54
N GLU A 121 12.57 -7.72 8.85
CA GLU A 121 11.51 -7.80 7.83
C GLU A 121 11.57 -6.65 6.81
N GLN A 122 11.86 -5.42 7.26
CA GLN A 122 11.96 -4.27 6.36
C GLN A 122 13.21 -4.35 5.49
N ASP A 123 14.34 -4.83 6.02
CA ASP A 123 15.56 -5.07 5.23
C ASP A 123 15.30 -6.08 4.09
N GLU A 124 14.59 -7.18 4.39
CA GLU A 124 14.19 -8.17 3.37
C GLU A 124 13.27 -7.56 2.29
N ARG A 125 12.29 -6.74 2.71
CA ARG A 125 11.38 -6.06 1.77
C ARG A 125 12.11 -5.08 0.86
N LEU A 126 13.04 -4.30 1.41
CA LEU A 126 13.85 -3.36 0.63
C LEU A 126 14.71 -4.11 -0.41
N ALA A 127 15.34 -5.21 -0.01
CA ALA A 127 16.10 -6.06 -0.92
C ALA A 127 15.22 -6.63 -2.05
N ALA A 128 13.99 -7.05 -1.74
CA ALA A 128 13.05 -7.57 -2.72
C ALA A 128 12.64 -6.52 -3.77
N ILE A 129 12.42 -5.26 -3.37
CA ILE A 129 12.10 -4.17 -4.30
C ILE A 129 13.27 -3.95 -5.27
N HIS A 130 14.50 -3.89 -4.75
CA HIS A 130 15.69 -3.69 -5.59
C HIS A 130 15.95 -4.86 -6.56
N ALA A 131 15.60 -6.08 -6.17
CA ALA A 131 15.77 -7.27 -7.03
C ALA A 131 14.72 -7.36 -8.15
N GLN A 132 13.56 -6.72 -7.99
CA GLN A 132 12.42 -6.91 -8.90
C GLN A 132 12.50 -6.09 -10.18
N ALA A 133 13.29 -5.01 -10.26
CA ALA A 133 13.30 -4.09 -11.40
C ALA A 133 14.03 -4.66 -12.64
N PRO A 134 13.33 -4.98 -13.75
CA PRO A 134 13.99 -5.40 -14.98
C PRO A 134 14.93 -4.31 -15.55
N PRO A 135 16.10 -4.69 -16.10
CA PRO A 135 17.00 -3.75 -16.75
C PRO A 135 16.31 -3.01 -17.91
N GLY A 136 16.49 -1.69 -17.98
CA GLY A 136 16.04 -0.88 -19.12
C GLY A 136 14.57 -0.45 -19.11
N LEU A 137 13.81 -0.73 -18.04
CA LEU A 137 12.48 -0.15 -17.88
C LEU A 137 12.54 1.37 -17.71
N PRO A 138 11.69 2.14 -18.41
CA PRO A 138 11.57 3.57 -18.17
C PRO A 138 11.20 3.87 -16.72
N ARG A 139 11.83 4.91 -16.16
CA ARG A 139 11.61 5.37 -14.78
C ARG A 139 10.14 5.56 -14.40
N LEU A 140 9.29 5.94 -15.36
CA LEU A 140 7.85 6.08 -15.15
C LEU A 140 7.21 4.81 -14.53
N PHE A 141 7.68 3.63 -14.93
CA PHE A 141 7.18 2.35 -14.43
C PHE A 141 7.85 1.89 -13.12
N LEU A 142 8.84 2.63 -12.64
CA LEU A 142 9.58 2.35 -11.40
C LEU A 142 9.27 3.36 -10.29
N ILE A 143 8.54 4.44 -10.58
CA ILE A 143 8.37 5.59 -9.67
C ILE A 143 7.74 5.22 -8.31
N GLU A 144 6.83 4.26 -8.31
CA GLU A 144 6.19 3.77 -7.10
C GLU A 144 7.17 2.97 -6.23
N ASP A 145 7.96 2.08 -6.86
CA ASP A 145 9.00 1.30 -6.18
C ASP A 145 10.14 2.19 -5.67
N GLU A 146 10.51 3.24 -6.42
CA GLU A 146 11.44 4.28 -5.97
C GLU A 146 10.94 4.93 -4.67
N TYR A 147 9.67 5.33 -4.62
CA TYR A 147 9.07 5.91 -3.42
C TYR A 147 9.06 4.92 -2.24
N ARG A 148 8.60 3.67 -2.48
CA ARG A 148 8.55 2.63 -1.44
C ARG A 148 9.94 2.33 -0.87
N ALA A 149 10.95 2.19 -1.74
CA ALA A 149 12.33 1.97 -1.32
C ALA A 149 12.89 3.15 -0.50
N ALA A 150 12.59 4.39 -0.90
CA ALA A 150 13.01 5.57 -0.15
C ALA A 150 12.40 5.59 1.27
N MET A 151 11.10 5.31 1.39
CA MET A 151 10.42 5.27 2.69
C MET A 151 10.95 4.14 3.58
N LEU A 152 11.14 2.93 3.03
CA LEU A 152 11.72 1.81 3.77
C LEU A 152 13.14 2.11 4.23
N THR A 153 13.96 2.70 3.37
CA THR A 153 15.34 3.09 3.71
C THR A 153 15.37 4.05 4.91
N ALA A 154 14.48 5.05 4.91
CA ALA A 154 14.37 5.99 6.01
C ALA A 154 13.91 5.29 7.31
N GLU A 155 12.89 4.44 7.25
CA GLU A 155 12.40 3.70 8.41
C GLU A 155 13.46 2.73 8.96
N ILE A 156 14.17 2.00 8.11
CA ILE A 156 15.27 1.10 8.48
C ILE A 156 16.39 1.86 9.19
N ALA A 157 16.81 3.01 8.65
CA ALA A 157 17.84 3.83 9.25
C ALA A 157 17.44 4.29 10.66
N TRP A 158 16.20 4.72 10.82
CA TRP A 158 15.66 5.12 12.13
C TRP A 158 15.54 3.93 13.10
N LEU A 159 15.02 2.78 12.65
CA LEU A 159 14.90 1.57 13.45
C LEU A 159 16.26 1.10 13.97
N ARG A 160 17.30 1.13 13.13
CA ARG A 160 18.67 0.77 13.53
C ARG A 160 19.17 1.66 14.66
N GLN A 161 18.93 2.97 14.60
CA GLN A 161 19.31 3.91 15.65
C GLN A 161 18.56 3.61 16.95
N VAL A 162 17.23 3.48 16.90
CA VAL A 162 16.41 3.22 18.10
C VAL A 162 16.76 1.89 18.75
N VAL A 163 17.01 0.84 17.96
CA VAL A 163 17.44 -0.47 18.49
C VAL A 163 18.82 -0.34 19.16
N ALA A 164 19.76 0.40 18.57
CA ALA A 164 21.06 0.65 19.19
C ALA A 164 20.97 1.47 20.49
N ASP A 165 20.05 2.45 20.54
CA ASP A 165 19.80 3.24 21.74
C ASP A 165 19.17 2.39 22.85
N LEU A 166 18.27 1.47 22.51
CA LEU A 166 17.71 0.49 23.45
C LEU A 166 18.78 -0.49 23.95
N ASP A 167 19.65 -0.97 23.05
CA ASP A 167 20.74 -1.91 23.38
C ASP A 167 21.80 -1.29 24.30
N SER A 168 22.12 -0.02 24.08
CA SER A 168 23.06 0.73 24.92
C SER A 168 22.44 1.26 26.21
N GLY A 169 21.12 1.27 26.31
CA GLY A 169 20.37 1.89 27.40
C GLY A 169 20.26 3.42 27.31
N ALA A 170 20.74 4.03 26.22
CA ALA A 170 20.55 5.45 25.94
C ALA A 170 19.07 5.83 25.76
N PHE A 171 18.27 4.89 25.26
CA PHE A 171 16.81 4.97 25.25
C PHE A 171 16.25 3.88 26.16
N THR A 172 15.70 4.29 27.30
CA THR A 172 15.15 3.36 28.29
C THR A 172 14.09 4.05 29.13
N TRP A 173 13.30 3.26 29.85
CA TRP A 173 12.31 3.76 30.79
C TRP A 173 12.03 2.70 31.86
N ASN A 174 11.46 3.16 32.97
CA ASN A 174 10.89 2.29 33.99
C ASN A 174 9.55 2.87 34.45
N ARG A 175 8.83 2.10 35.26
CA ARG A 175 7.50 2.50 35.76
C ARG A 175 7.54 3.81 36.54
N GLU A 176 8.58 4.01 37.36
CA GLU A 176 8.72 5.21 38.19
C GLU A 176 8.89 6.46 37.33
N MET A 177 9.76 6.42 36.32
CA MET A 177 9.97 7.51 35.37
C MET A 177 8.66 7.90 34.67
N ILE A 178 7.87 6.91 34.24
CA ILE A 178 6.57 7.14 33.58
C ILE A 178 5.59 7.80 34.55
N GLU A 179 5.45 7.26 35.76
CA GLU A 179 4.53 7.80 36.77
C GLU A 179 4.92 9.22 37.20
N GLN A 180 6.21 9.50 37.39
CA GLN A 180 6.73 10.84 37.70
C GLN A 180 6.44 11.81 36.55
N THR A 181 6.67 11.40 35.31
CA THR A 181 6.41 12.24 34.13
C THR A 181 4.92 12.53 33.99
N ALA A 182 4.05 11.54 34.19
CA ALA A 182 2.61 11.72 34.11
C ALA A 182 2.09 12.79 35.10
N ARG A 183 2.64 12.82 36.32
CA ARG A 183 2.32 13.84 37.35
C ARG A 183 2.79 15.26 37.00
N LEU A 184 3.68 15.44 36.01
CA LEU A 184 4.07 16.79 35.57
C LEU A 184 3.05 17.40 34.60
N PHE A 185 2.21 16.58 34.00
CA PHE A 185 1.20 16.98 33.03
C PHE A 185 -0.24 16.79 33.54
N GLY A 186 -0.41 16.55 34.85
CA GLY A 186 -1.67 16.33 35.57
C GLY A 186 -1.45 16.07 37.05
#